data_AF-A0A969MT32-F1
#
_entry.id   AF-A0A969MT32-F1
#
_cell.length_a   1.000
_cell.length_b   1.000
_cell.length_c   1.000
_cell.angle_alpha   90.00
_cell.angle_beta   90.00
_cell.angle_gamma   90.00
#
_symmetry.space_group_name_H-M   'P 1'
#
loop_
_entity.id
_entity.type
_entity.pdbx_description
1 polymer ?
#
loop_
_entity_poly.entity_id
_entity_poly.type
_entity_poly.pdbx_seq_one_letter_code
_entity_poly.pdbx_strand_id
1 'polypeptide(L)'
;GLARCLRTGIQEQLRDRVKISQEQSQAQWRTGQLPGIVLMAAGLDQVAAEGQWNGFSAGLFTYALTQHLWNAMPASTLQMNLSLATGAVEQLVGKEQQPQILGQKSQNPSLLPYHLKLDAATAADGVITAVEEDAKTVRLWLAGVPAAVVENYGQNSLFLSLS
;
A
#
# COMPACT_ATOMS: atom_id res chain seq x y z
N GLY A 1 -21.79 6.20 12.97
CA GLY A 1 -21.81 7.29 13.96
C GLY A 1 -20.42 7.57 14.53
N LEU A 2 -19.88 6.64 15.32
CA LEU A 2 -18.65 6.85 16.11
C LEU A 2 -17.36 7.01 15.28
N ALA A 3 -17.13 6.18 14.26
CA ALA A 3 -15.93 6.28 13.41
C ALA A 3 -15.81 7.61 12.63
N ARG A 4 -16.95 8.26 12.32
CA ARG A 4 -16.96 9.57 11.67
C ARG A 4 -16.55 10.67 12.66
N CYS A 5 -17.05 10.60 13.89
CA CYS A 5 -16.72 11.53 14.97
C CYS A 5 -15.24 11.42 15.41
N LEU A 6 -14.68 10.21 15.39
CA LEU A 6 -13.29 9.96 15.76
C LEU A 6 -12.31 10.49 14.70
N ARG A 7 -12.67 10.36 13.41
CA ARG A 7 -11.91 10.97 12.30
C ARG A 7 -11.91 12.50 12.36
N THR A 8 -13.06 13.12 12.61
CA THR A 8 -13.15 14.59 12.71
C THR A 8 -12.36 15.11 13.90
N GLY A 9 -12.43 14.44 15.07
CA GLY A 9 -11.68 14.85 16.26
C GLY A 9 -10.16 14.82 16.08
N ILE A 10 -9.61 13.76 15.46
CA ILE A 10 -8.17 13.69 15.16
C ILE A 10 -7.77 14.76 14.15
N GLN A 11 -8.59 14.99 13.12
CA GLN A 11 -8.29 15.98 12.10
C GLN A 11 -8.25 17.41 12.67
N GLU A 12 -9.14 17.74 13.60
CA GLU A 12 -9.17 19.02 14.29
C GLU A 12 -7.93 19.21 15.17
N GLN A 13 -7.58 18.21 15.98
CA GLN A 13 -6.36 18.24 16.81
C GLN A 13 -5.08 18.45 15.99
N LEU A 14 -4.98 17.82 14.82
CA LEU A 14 -3.82 17.98 13.95
C LEU A 14 -3.75 19.38 13.34
N ARG A 15 -4.90 20.00 13.00
CA ARG A 15 -4.93 21.38 12.47
C ARG A 15 -4.44 22.38 13.50
N ASP A 16 -4.88 22.27 14.74
CA ASP A 16 -4.47 23.18 15.81
C ASP A 16 -2.96 23.13 16.04
N ARG A 17 -2.37 21.93 15.96
CA ARG A 17 -0.93 21.74 16.09
C ARG A 17 -0.13 22.32 14.94
N VAL A 18 -0.64 22.19 13.70
CA VAL A 18 0.04 22.65 12.48
C VAL A 18 -0.26 24.13 12.18
N LYS A 19 -1.18 24.76 12.94
CA LYS A 19 -1.61 26.16 12.79
C LYS A 19 -2.06 26.50 11.37
N ILE A 20 -2.79 25.57 10.73
CA ILE A 20 -3.33 25.75 9.39
C ILE A 20 -4.86 25.83 9.43
N SER A 21 -5.43 26.84 8.75
CA SER A 21 -6.89 26.95 8.68
C SER A 21 -7.50 25.91 7.74
N GLN A 22 -8.79 25.61 7.91
CA GLN A 22 -9.51 24.70 7.02
C GLN A 22 -9.50 25.19 5.57
N GLU A 23 -9.67 26.50 5.37
CA GLU A 23 -9.67 27.14 4.05
C GLU A 23 -8.29 27.04 3.38
N GLN A 24 -7.22 27.30 4.13
CA GLN A 24 -5.84 27.15 3.63
C GLN A 24 -5.54 25.70 3.26
N SER A 25 -5.96 24.75 4.09
CA SER A 25 -5.79 23.31 3.78
C SER A 25 -6.56 22.95 2.51
N GLN A 26 -7.83 23.34 2.39
CA GLN A 26 -8.61 23.08 1.19
C GLN A 26 -8.01 23.72 -0.06
N ALA A 27 -7.48 24.95 0.05
CA ALA A 27 -6.79 25.60 -1.04
C ALA A 27 -5.56 24.79 -1.47
N GLN A 28 -4.73 24.34 -0.53
CA GLN A 28 -3.57 23.49 -0.82
C GLN A 28 -3.94 22.15 -1.45
N TRP A 29 -5.05 21.53 -1.03
CA TRP A 29 -5.57 20.31 -1.67
C TRP A 29 -6.00 20.57 -3.12
N ARG A 30 -6.73 21.67 -3.36
CA ARG A 30 -7.18 22.05 -4.71
C ARG A 30 -6.03 22.42 -5.64
N THR A 31 -4.98 23.07 -5.12
CA THR A 31 -3.82 23.47 -5.93
C THR A 31 -2.73 22.38 -6.00
N GLY A 32 -2.86 21.30 -5.24
CA GLY A 32 -1.83 20.25 -5.13
C GLY A 32 -0.53 20.71 -4.43
N GLN A 33 -0.53 21.89 -3.79
CA GLN A 33 0.66 22.52 -3.20
C GLN A 33 0.93 22.11 -1.75
N LEU A 34 0.55 20.89 -1.37
CA LEU A 34 0.79 20.38 -0.02
C LEU A 34 2.30 20.28 0.26
N PRO A 35 2.75 20.66 1.47
CA PRO A 35 4.14 20.46 1.85
C PRO A 35 4.45 18.96 1.93
N GLY A 36 5.43 18.50 1.15
CA GLY A 36 5.82 17.09 1.10
C GLY A 36 5.14 16.32 -0.03
N ILE A 37 4.72 15.08 0.29
CA ILE A 37 4.15 14.12 -0.64
C ILE A 37 2.90 13.51 -0.02
N VAL A 38 1.85 13.38 -0.81
CA VAL A 38 0.65 12.62 -0.47
C VAL A 38 0.44 11.53 -1.50
N LEU A 39 0.30 10.29 -1.03
CA LEU A 39 -0.15 9.17 -1.84
C LEU A 39 -1.66 9.03 -1.66
N MET A 40 -2.40 9.15 -2.75
CA MET A 40 -3.86 9.03 -2.76
C MET A 40 -4.24 7.69 -3.37
N ALA A 41 -5.13 6.95 -2.68
CA ALA A 41 -5.61 5.66 -3.16
C ALA A 41 -6.49 5.78 -4.42
N ALA A 42 -7.11 6.93 -4.61
CA ALA A 42 -8.01 7.25 -5.69
C ALA A 42 -7.97 8.77 -5.94
N GLY A 43 -8.38 9.21 -7.14
CA GLY A 43 -8.66 10.62 -7.40
C GLY A 43 -9.84 11.15 -6.58
N LEU A 44 -10.01 12.48 -6.56
CA LEU A 44 -11.03 13.16 -5.74
C LEU A 44 -12.47 12.69 -6.03
N ASP A 45 -12.76 12.32 -7.28
CA ASP A 45 -14.07 11.87 -7.74
C ASP A 45 -14.14 10.34 -7.94
N GLN A 46 -13.16 9.60 -7.43
CA GLN A 46 -13.06 8.14 -7.55
C GLN A 46 -13.23 7.47 -6.18
N VAL A 47 -13.63 6.19 -6.22
CA VAL A 47 -13.78 5.38 -5.00
C VAL A 47 -12.49 4.60 -4.76
N ALA A 48 -12.04 4.58 -3.50
CA ALA A 48 -11.02 3.64 -3.06
C ALA A 48 -11.69 2.31 -2.69
N ALA A 49 -11.47 1.28 -3.48
CA ALA A 49 -12.07 -0.04 -3.31
C ALA A 49 -11.30 -0.91 -2.32
N GLU A 50 -12.02 -1.88 -1.73
CA GLU A 50 -11.50 -2.91 -0.86
C GLU A 50 -11.51 -4.26 -1.58
N GLY A 51 -10.37 -4.95 -1.57
CA GLY A 51 -10.26 -6.33 -2.04
C GLY A 51 -10.59 -7.30 -0.92
N GLN A 52 -11.30 -8.35 -1.26
CA GLN A 52 -11.63 -9.46 -0.37
C GLN A 52 -10.93 -10.71 -0.89
N TRP A 53 -10.07 -11.28 -0.05
CA TRP A 53 -9.36 -12.52 -0.31
C TRP A 53 -9.71 -13.56 0.76
N ASN A 54 -9.26 -14.79 0.56
CA ASN A 54 -9.41 -15.86 1.53
C ASN A 54 -8.68 -15.51 2.84
N GLY A 55 -9.45 -15.30 3.90
CA GLY A 55 -8.94 -15.07 5.26
C GLY A 55 -8.65 -13.61 5.62
N PHE A 56 -8.73 -12.65 4.69
CA PHE A 56 -8.55 -11.23 5.01
C PHE A 56 -9.15 -10.29 3.94
N SER A 57 -9.32 -9.01 4.31
CA SER A 57 -9.64 -7.92 3.38
C SER A 57 -8.65 -6.77 3.54
N ALA A 58 -8.43 -6.00 2.48
CA ALA A 58 -7.59 -4.81 2.51
C ALA A 58 -7.93 -3.85 1.37
N GLY A 59 -7.68 -2.56 1.55
CA GLY A 59 -7.81 -1.58 0.47
C GLY A 59 -6.91 -1.94 -0.72
N LEU A 60 -7.44 -1.97 -1.94
CA LEU A 60 -6.72 -2.45 -3.13
C LEU A 60 -5.39 -1.72 -3.33
N PHE A 61 -5.41 -0.39 -3.26
CA PHE A 61 -4.21 0.42 -3.38
C PHE A 61 -3.21 0.14 -2.26
N THR A 62 -3.68 0.10 -1.01
CA THR A 62 -2.81 -0.13 0.15
C THR A 62 -2.12 -1.48 0.04
N TYR A 63 -2.87 -2.53 -0.30
CA TYR A 63 -2.32 -3.87 -0.48
C TYR A 63 -1.31 -3.93 -1.62
N ALA A 64 -1.66 -3.41 -2.81
CA ALA A 64 -0.77 -3.40 -3.97
C ALA A 64 0.53 -2.62 -3.70
N LEU A 65 0.42 -1.44 -3.08
CA LEU A 65 1.58 -0.63 -2.72
C LEU A 65 2.49 -1.37 -1.73
N THR A 66 1.91 -1.94 -0.67
CA THR A 66 2.69 -2.73 0.30
C THR A 66 3.40 -3.89 -0.37
N GLN A 67 2.75 -4.60 -1.29
CA GLN A 67 3.37 -5.70 -2.03
C GLN A 67 4.57 -5.26 -2.88
N HIS A 68 4.43 -4.17 -3.63
CA HIS A 68 5.54 -3.66 -4.43
C HIS A 68 6.69 -3.14 -3.57
N LEU A 69 6.38 -2.52 -2.43
CA LEU A 69 7.39 -2.04 -1.50
C LEU A 69 8.12 -3.18 -0.78
N TRP A 70 7.43 -4.28 -0.49
CA TRP A 70 8.03 -5.49 0.09
C TRP A 70 9.06 -6.11 -0.86
N ASN A 71 8.76 -6.11 -2.16
CA ASN A 71 9.62 -6.64 -3.21
C ASN A 71 10.53 -5.57 -3.85
N ALA A 72 10.61 -4.38 -3.27
CA ALA A 72 11.39 -3.28 -3.82
C ALA A 72 12.89 -3.59 -3.77
N MET A 73 13.60 -3.26 -4.84
CA MET A 73 15.05 -3.34 -4.88
C MET A 73 15.67 -2.00 -4.48
N PRO A 74 16.95 -1.95 -4.05
CA PRO A 74 17.61 -0.69 -3.68
C PRO A 74 17.58 0.40 -4.77
N ALA A 75 17.49 0.01 -6.05
CA ALA A 75 17.39 0.93 -7.18
C ALA A 75 15.94 1.42 -7.46
N SER A 76 14.93 0.84 -6.82
CA SER A 76 13.52 1.16 -7.07
C SER A 76 13.13 2.47 -6.40
N THR A 77 12.60 3.41 -7.18
CA THR A 77 12.10 4.69 -6.67
C THR A 77 10.66 4.56 -6.15
N LEU A 78 10.21 5.52 -5.34
CA LEU A 78 8.83 5.60 -4.90
C LEU A 78 7.86 5.71 -6.09
N GLN A 79 8.23 6.49 -7.11
CA GLN A 79 7.41 6.64 -8.32
C GLN A 79 7.28 5.31 -9.09
N MET A 80 8.37 4.54 -9.21
CA MET A 80 8.32 3.22 -9.85
C MET A 80 7.38 2.27 -9.10
N ASN A 81 7.52 2.18 -7.78
CA ASN A 81 6.65 1.34 -6.95
C ASN A 81 5.18 1.78 -7.00
N LEU A 82 4.94 3.09 -7.03
CA LEU A 82 3.59 3.64 -7.18
C LEU A 82 3.00 3.30 -8.54
N SER A 83 3.75 3.44 -9.63
CA SER A 83 3.28 3.10 -10.98
C SER A 83 2.91 1.62 -11.10
N LEU A 84 3.71 0.73 -10.50
CA LEU A 84 3.40 -0.70 -10.45
C LEU A 84 2.12 -0.97 -9.65
N ALA A 85 1.97 -0.34 -8.48
CA ALA A 85 0.77 -0.45 -7.66
C ALA A 85 -0.48 0.08 -8.37
N THR A 86 -0.36 1.21 -9.07
CA THR A 86 -1.44 1.77 -9.91
C THR A 86 -1.85 0.79 -11.00
N GLY A 87 -0.88 0.19 -11.71
CA GLY A 87 -1.17 -0.83 -12.72
C GLY A 87 -1.88 -2.05 -12.15
N ALA A 88 -1.47 -2.52 -10.96
CA ALA A 88 -2.13 -3.65 -10.28
C ALA A 88 -3.57 -3.32 -9.87
N VAL A 89 -3.84 -2.11 -9.38
CA VAL A 89 -5.20 -1.65 -9.08
C VAL A 89 -6.03 -1.54 -10.35
N GLU A 90 -5.49 -0.96 -11.42
CA GLU A 90 -6.17 -0.81 -12.71
C GLU A 90 -6.54 -2.16 -13.33
N GLN A 91 -5.72 -3.20 -13.15
CA GLN A 91 -6.07 -4.55 -13.61
C GLN A 91 -7.31 -5.14 -12.91
N LEU A 92 -7.60 -4.72 -11.68
CA LEU A 92 -8.71 -5.25 -10.87
C LEU A 92 -9.99 -4.44 -11.04
N VAL A 93 -9.89 -3.11 -11.10
CA VAL A 93 -11.05 -2.19 -11.09
C VAL A 93 -11.04 -1.16 -12.21
N GLY A 94 -10.13 -1.30 -13.19
CA GLY A 94 -10.02 -0.39 -14.32
C GLY A 94 -9.76 1.05 -13.87
N LYS A 95 -10.46 1.99 -14.50
CA LYS A 95 -10.34 3.42 -14.21
C LYS A 95 -11.25 3.91 -13.08
N GLU A 96 -11.96 3.02 -12.39
CA GLU A 96 -12.80 3.39 -11.25
C GLU A 96 -11.97 3.83 -10.04
N GLN A 97 -10.74 3.33 -9.94
CA GLN A 97 -9.76 3.74 -8.95
C GLN A 97 -8.39 3.94 -9.62
N GLN A 98 -7.87 5.17 -9.55
CA GLN A 98 -6.53 5.49 -10.04
C GLN A 98 -5.73 6.12 -8.92
N PRO A 99 -4.77 5.39 -8.30
CA PRO A 99 -3.89 5.97 -7.30
C PRO A 99 -3.04 7.11 -7.87
N GLN A 100 -2.79 8.13 -7.06
CA GLN A 100 -2.11 9.37 -7.47
C GLN A 100 -1.09 9.83 -6.42
N ILE A 101 -0.15 10.67 -6.86
CA ILE A 101 0.80 11.36 -5.99
C ILE A 101 0.62 12.88 -6.11
N LEU A 102 0.53 13.57 -4.98
CA LEU A 102 0.40 15.02 -4.89
C LEU A 102 1.45 15.62 -3.96
N GLY A 103 1.58 16.95 -4.00
CA GLY A 103 2.45 17.72 -3.12
C GLY A 103 3.68 18.28 -3.82
N GLN A 104 4.32 19.26 -3.19
CA GLN A 104 5.43 20.01 -3.78
C GLN A 104 6.65 19.14 -4.10
N LYS A 105 6.81 18.00 -3.43
CA LYS A 105 7.93 17.08 -3.66
C LYS A 105 7.58 15.94 -4.61
N SER A 106 6.34 15.81 -5.09
CA SER A 106 5.89 14.66 -5.90
C SER A 106 6.69 14.47 -7.19
N GLN A 107 7.18 15.57 -7.77
CA GLN A 107 7.92 15.58 -9.03
C GLN A 107 9.39 15.16 -8.90
N ASN A 108 9.89 14.90 -7.68
CA ASN A 108 11.27 14.46 -7.50
C ASN A 108 11.42 12.98 -7.92
N PRO A 109 12.14 12.67 -9.03
CA PRO A 109 12.25 11.30 -9.53
C PRO A 109 13.09 10.39 -8.63
N SER A 110 13.95 10.97 -7.78
CA SER A 110 14.89 10.25 -6.91
C SER A 110 14.33 10.00 -5.51
N LEU A 111 13.01 10.10 -5.33
CA LEU A 111 12.39 9.79 -4.05
C LEU A 111 12.52 8.32 -3.73
N LEU A 112 13.21 8.02 -2.64
CA LEU A 112 13.25 6.67 -2.09
C LEU A 112 11.94 6.37 -1.36
N PRO A 113 11.41 5.14 -1.46
CA PRO A 113 10.31 4.70 -0.62
C PRO A 113 10.63 4.94 0.86
N TYR A 114 9.71 5.61 1.57
CA TYR A 114 9.88 6.00 2.98
C TYR A 114 11.15 6.81 3.31
N HIS A 115 11.83 7.38 2.31
CA HIS A 115 13.16 7.99 2.46
C HIS A 115 14.22 7.02 3.05
N LEU A 116 14.00 5.71 2.91
CA LEU A 116 14.91 4.67 3.40
C LEU A 116 15.84 4.21 2.27
N LYS A 117 17.11 3.98 2.60
CA LYS A 117 18.03 3.25 1.73
C LYS A 117 17.85 1.77 2.03
N LEU A 118 17.33 1.01 1.07
CA LEU A 118 17.29 -0.44 1.18
C LEU A 118 18.71 -1.00 1.04
N ASP A 119 19.07 -1.92 1.92
CA ASP A 119 20.21 -2.81 1.66
C ASP A 119 19.78 -3.91 0.69
N ALA A 120 20.73 -4.48 -0.05
CA ALA A 120 20.43 -5.45 -1.11
C ALA A 120 19.95 -6.83 -0.57
N ALA A 121 19.85 -7.01 0.75
CA ALA A 121 19.68 -8.30 1.39
C ALA A 121 18.26 -8.59 1.90
N THR A 122 17.29 -7.69 1.69
CA THR A 122 16.01 -7.71 2.44
C THR A 122 14.75 -8.09 1.65
N ALA A 123 14.83 -8.39 0.35
CA ALA A 123 13.67 -8.88 -0.40
C ALA A 123 13.50 -10.40 -0.20
N ALA A 124 12.32 -10.83 0.27
CA ALA A 124 11.99 -12.25 0.48
C ALA A 124 10.50 -12.52 0.21
N ASP A 125 10.17 -13.61 -0.48
CA ASP A 125 8.78 -13.96 -0.81
C ASP A 125 7.98 -14.44 0.41
N GLY A 126 8.66 -14.88 1.46
CA GLY A 126 8.04 -15.32 2.70
C GLY A 126 9.01 -15.59 3.83
N VAL A 127 8.46 -15.85 5.01
CA VAL A 127 9.19 -16.10 6.25
C VAL A 127 8.77 -17.46 6.81
N ILE A 128 9.74 -18.28 7.23
CA ILE A 128 9.46 -19.49 8.01
C ILE A 128 9.03 -19.05 9.40
N THR A 129 7.80 -19.37 9.79
CA THR A 129 7.25 -19.03 11.10
C THR A 129 7.37 -20.17 12.10
N ALA A 130 7.44 -21.42 11.62
CA ALA A 130 7.72 -22.60 12.44
C ALA A 130 8.28 -23.75 11.60
N VAL A 131 8.99 -24.66 12.26
CA VAL A 131 9.38 -25.97 11.74
C VAL A 131 8.68 -27.00 12.61
N GLU A 132 7.98 -27.95 12.01
CA GLU A 132 7.25 -29.00 12.74
C GLU A 132 8.22 -30.03 13.34
N GLU A 133 7.77 -30.82 14.32
CA GLU A 133 8.61 -31.78 15.06
C GLU A 133 9.28 -32.83 14.15
N ASP A 134 8.66 -33.15 13.01
CA ASP A 134 9.21 -34.10 12.04
C ASP A 134 10.38 -33.55 11.22
N ALA A 135 10.66 -32.25 11.33
CA ALA A 135 11.64 -31.48 10.56
C ALA A 135 11.50 -31.58 9.03
N LYS A 136 10.37 -32.11 8.54
CA LYS A 136 10.05 -32.27 7.12
C LYS A 136 8.99 -31.27 6.66
N THR A 137 8.22 -30.74 7.60
CA THR A 137 7.16 -29.77 7.35
C THR A 137 7.52 -28.43 7.98
N VAL A 138 7.26 -27.34 7.25
CA VAL A 138 7.45 -25.96 7.73
C VAL A 138 6.17 -25.16 7.55
N ARG A 139 5.94 -24.23 8.48
CA ARG A 139 4.90 -23.20 8.32
C ARG A 139 5.53 -21.94 7.76
N LEU A 140 4.93 -21.43 6.70
CA LEU A 140 5.42 -20.31 5.91
C LEU A 140 4.39 -19.18 5.95
N TRP A 141 4.86 -17.96 6.13
CA TRP A 141 4.08 -16.76 5.87
C TRP A 141 4.57 -16.13 4.57
N LEU A 142 3.78 -16.25 3.51
CA LEU A 142 4.12 -15.81 2.15
C LEU A 142 3.73 -14.34 1.90
N ALA A 143 4.16 -13.45 2.78
CA ALA A 143 3.81 -12.02 2.72
C ALA A 143 4.29 -11.33 1.43
N GLY A 144 5.35 -11.82 0.79
CA GLY A 144 5.89 -11.27 -0.46
C GLY A 144 5.21 -11.80 -1.73
N VAL A 145 4.31 -12.79 -1.62
CA VAL A 145 3.57 -13.35 -2.76
C VAL A 145 2.20 -12.69 -2.87
N PRO A 146 1.79 -12.19 -4.06
CA PRO A 146 0.47 -11.60 -4.25
C PRO A 146 -0.68 -12.56 -3.89
N ALA A 147 -1.70 -12.06 -3.21
CA ALA A 147 -2.82 -12.89 -2.72
C ALA A 147 -3.54 -13.63 -3.85
N ALA A 148 -3.76 -12.98 -4.99
CA ALA A 148 -4.36 -13.60 -6.17
C ALA A 148 -3.54 -14.81 -6.67
N VAL A 149 -2.21 -14.78 -6.53
CA VAL A 149 -1.36 -15.91 -6.88
C VAL A 149 -1.59 -17.05 -5.91
N VAL A 150 -1.57 -16.78 -4.59
CA VAL A 150 -1.80 -17.78 -3.53
C VAL A 150 -3.18 -18.44 -3.65
N GLU A 151 -4.22 -17.69 -3.98
CA GLU A 151 -5.59 -18.22 -4.13
C GLU A 151 -5.76 -19.14 -5.32
N ASN A 152 -4.96 -18.94 -6.37
CA ASN A 152 -4.99 -19.76 -7.57
C ASN A 152 -3.98 -20.92 -7.52
N TYR A 153 -3.24 -21.11 -6.42
CA TYR A 153 -2.44 -22.30 -6.20
C TYR A 153 -3.36 -23.51 -5.93
N GLY A 154 -3.57 -24.31 -6.98
CA GLY A 154 -4.48 -25.46 -6.99
C GLY A 154 -3.77 -26.82 -7.02
N GLN A 155 -4.42 -27.78 -7.68
CA GLN A 155 -3.98 -29.18 -7.77
C GLN A 155 -2.50 -29.30 -8.16
N ASN A 156 -1.76 -30.13 -7.42
CA ASN A 156 -0.30 -30.33 -7.49
C ASN A 156 0.58 -29.23 -6.84
N SER A 157 0.00 -28.31 -6.07
CA SER A 157 0.78 -27.43 -5.19
C SER A 157 1.56 -28.24 -4.14
N LEU A 158 2.81 -27.86 -3.90
CA LEU A 158 3.62 -28.35 -2.77
C LEU A 158 3.26 -27.62 -1.45
N PHE A 159 2.47 -26.54 -1.55
CA PHE A 159 2.00 -25.76 -0.41
C PHE A 159 0.54 -26.10 -0.10
N LEU A 160 0.27 -26.36 1.18
CA LEU A 160 -1.08 -26.47 1.72
C LEU A 160 -1.44 -25.16 2.42
N SER A 161 -2.56 -24.56 2.04
CA SER A 161 -3.07 -23.37 2.72
C SER A 161 -3.71 -23.76 4.04
N LEU A 162 -3.33 -23.09 5.12
CA LEU A 162 -3.96 -23.21 6.43
C LEU A 162 -4.97 -22.06 6.55
N SER A 163 -6.25 -22.37 6.33
CA SER A 163 -7.37 -21.43 6.53
C SER A 163 -7.82 -21.37 7.97
#